data_AF-A0A1F2KBJ7-F1
#
_entry.id   AF-A0A1F2KBJ7-F1
#
_cell.length_a   1.000
_cell.length_b   1.000
_cell.length_c   1.000
_cell.angle_alpha   90.00
_cell.angle_beta   90.00
_cell.angle_gamma   90.00
#
_symmetry.space_group_name_H-M   'P 1'
#
loop_
_entity.id
_entity.type
_entity.pdbx_description
1 polymer ?
#
loop_
_entity_poly.entity_id
_entity_poly.type
_entity_poly.pdbx_seq_one_letter_code
_entity_poly.pdbx_strand_id
1 'polypeptide(L)'
;MTPEQVDIYRKASQTGAISNEMNPLYLFSITHTHLLIRIVSGELDARVLAGMELNRRSHELGKDFPAEGIEKKAAQKKTVGKSKGRKL
;
A
#
# COMPACT_ATOMS: atom_id res chain seq x y z
N MET A 1 6.77 16.98 -3.05
CA MET A 1 7.57 17.24 -4.25
C MET A 1 7.52 18.73 -4.51
N THR A 2 8.66 19.37 -4.74
CA THR A 2 8.70 20.81 -5.07
C THR A 2 8.43 21.04 -6.57
N PRO A 3 8.01 22.24 -6.98
CA PRO A 3 7.81 22.56 -8.40
C PRO A 3 9.07 22.30 -9.25
N GLU A 4 10.26 22.61 -8.72
CA GLU A 4 11.53 22.39 -9.43
C GLU A 4 11.77 20.89 -9.67
N GLN A 5 11.44 20.03 -8.70
CA GLN A 5 11.55 18.59 -8.85
C GLN A 5 10.61 18.07 -9.95
N VAL A 6 9.38 18.59 -10.03
CA VAL A 6 8.43 18.21 -11.10
C VAL A 6 9.02 18.53 -12.47
N ASP A 7 9.61 19.72 -12.64
CA ASP A 7 10.21 20.12 -13.91
C ASP A 7 11.41 19.26 -14.30
N ILE A 8 12.23 18.83 -13.33
CA ILE A 8 13.33 17.89 -13.57
C ILE A 8 12.80 16.58 -14.14
N TYR A 9 11.80 15.96 -13.50
CA TYR A 9 11.25 14.69 -13.96
C TYR A 9 10.52 14.83 -15.31
N ARG A 10 9.86 15.97 -15.55
CA ARG A 10 9.22 16.25 -16.84
C ARG A 10 10.25 16.34 -17.97
N LYS A 11 11.34 17.07 -17.77
CA LYS A 11 12.44 17.18 -18.76
C LYS A 11 13.15 15.84 -18.97
N ALA A 12 13.43 15.10 -17.90
CA ALA A 12 14.05 13.78 -17.99
C ALA A 12 13.19 12.78 -18.78
N SER A 13 11.86 12.85 -18.63
CA SER A 13 10.92 12.01 -19.38
C SER A 13 10.88 12.37 -20.87
N GLN A 14 10.86 13.67 -21.21
CA GLN A 14 10.86 14.13 -22.61
C GLN A 14 12.13 13.75 -23.37
N THR A 15 13.26 13.71 -22.68
CA THR A 15 14.56 13.37 -23.26
C THR A 15 14.85 11.86 -23.27
N GLY A 16 13.99 11.05 -22.64
CA GLY A 16 14.22 9.61 -22.46
C GLY A 16 15.35 9.29 -21.46
N ALA A 17 15.80 10.27 -20.67
CA ALA A 17 16.85 10.07 -19.67
C ALA A 17 16.40 9.20 -18.48
N ILE A 18 15.08 9.04 -18.30
CA ILE A 18 14.48 8.16 -17.30
C ILE A 18 13.40 7.31 -17.96
N SER A 19 13.34 6.02 -17.61
CA SER A 19 12.25 5.15 -18.07
C SER A 19 10.95 5.51 -17.36
N ASN A 20 9.82 5.14 -17.97
CA ASN A 20 8.49 5.46 -17.43
C ASN A 20 8.29 4.85 -16.04
N GLU A 21 8.81 3.65 -15.80
CA GLU A 21 8.72 2.92 -14.54
C GLU A 21 9.47 3.62 -13.40
N MET A 22 10.49 4.42 -13.74
CA MET A 22 11.29 5.17 -12.77
C MET A 22 10.82 6.62 -12.65
N ASN A 23 9.91 7.09 -13.52
CA ASN A 23 9.37 8.43 -13.47
C ASN A 23 8.18 8.51 -12.50
N PRO A 24 8.33 9.19 -11.34
CA PRO A 24 7.23 9.31 -10.39
C PRO A 24 6.00 9.99 -11.00
N LEU A 25 6.17 10.96 -11.91
CA LEU A 25 5.04 11.63 -12.55
C LEU A 25 4.19 10.66 -13.36
N TYR A 26 4.84 9.74 -14.08
CA TYR A 26 4.14 8.70 -14.82
C TYR A 26 3.46 7.72 -13.86
N LEU A 27 4.16 7.23 -12.85
CA LEU A 27 3.60 6.33 -11.84
C LEU A 27 2.36 6.93 -11.17
N PHE A 28 2.41 8.20 -10.78
CA PHE A 28 1.26 8.91 -10.21
C PHE A 28 0.12 9.10 -11.21
N SER A 29 0.42 9.27 -12.50
CA SER A 29 -0.61 9.43 -13.53
C SER A 29 -1.42 8.15 -13.81
N ILE A 30 -0.81 6.98 -13.65
CA ILE A 30 -1.46 5.68 -13.86
C ILE A 30 -2.00 5.06 -12.57
N THR A 31 -1.59 5.58 -11.41
CA THR A 31 -2.05 5.09 -10.11
C THR A 31 -3.35 5.79 -9.71
N HIS A 32 -4.28 5.02 -9.14
CA HIS A 32 -5.56 5.57 -8.72
C HIS A 32 -5.39 6.53 -7.53
N THR A 33 -5.75 7.81 -7.72
CA THR A 33 -5.63 8.86 -6.70
C THR A 33 -6.30 8.50 -5.38
N HIS A 34 -7.46 7.83 -5.42
CA HIS A 34 -8.16 7.40 -4.21
C HIS A 34 -7.35 6.41 -3.36
N LEU A 35 -6.59 5.49 -3.99
CA LEU A 35 -5.73 4.57 -3.26
C LEU A 35 -4.57 5.32 -2.59
N LEU A 36 -3.98 6.29 -3.29
CA LEU A 36 -2.90 7.11 -2.76
C LEU A 36 -3.34 7.91 -1.53
N ILE A 37 -4.54 8.52 -1.57
CA ILE A 37 -5.10 9.26 -0.43
C ILE A 37 -5.30 8.33 0.77
N ARG A 38 -5.85 7.13 0.55
CA ARG A 38 -6.06 6.14 1.63
C ARG A 38 -4.76 5.59 2.21
N ILE A 39 -3.70 5.50 1.41
CA ILE A 39 -2.37 5.15 1.89
C ILE A 39 -1.82 6.28 2.77
N VAL A 40 -1.91 7.53 2.31
CA VAL A 40 -1.43 8.70 3.06
C VAL A 40 -2.22 8.92 4.35
N SER A 41 -3.53 8.64 4.36
CA SER A 41 -4.36 8.73 5.57
C SER A 41 -4.08 7.63 6.59
N GLY A 42 -3.31 6.60 6.23
CA GLY A 42 -3.07 5.41 7.04
C GLY A 42 -4.24 4.42 7.07
N GLU A 43 -5.27 4.64 6.24
CA GLU A 43 -6.38 3.68 6.07
C GLU A 43 -5.89 2.39 5.39
N LEU A 44 -4.87 2.49 4.51
CA LEU A 44 -4.26 1.36 3.81
C LEU A 44 -2.74 1.33 4.02
N ASP A 45 -2.18 0.15 4.33
CA ASP A 45 -0.72 -0.06 4.31
C ASP A 45 -0.29 -0.49 2.89
N ALA A 46 0.54 0.35 2.25
CA ALA A 46 1.07 0.10 0.93
C ALA A 46 1.86 -1.21 0.82
N ARG A 47 2.54 -1.65 1.88
CA ARG A 47 3.31 -2.90 1.90
C ARG A 47 2.40 -4.12 1.85
N VAL A 48 1.29 -4.06 2.58
CA VAL A 48 0.28 -5.13 2.58
C VAL A 48 -0.38 -5.22 1.20
N LEU A 49 -0.76 -4.08 0.61
CA LEU A 49 -1.30 -4.01 -0.75
C LEU A 49 -0.33 -4.59 -1.79
N ALA A 50 0.94 -4.20 -1.73
CA ALA A 50 1.97 -4.74 -2.62
C ALA A 50 2.13 -6.26 -2.44
N GLY A 51 2.13 -6.75 -1.19
CA GLY A 51 2.16 -8.18 -0.91
C GLY A 51 0.96 -8.94 -1.46
N MET A 52 -0.26 -8.38 -1.34
CA MET A 52 -1.47 -8.98 -1.91
C MET A 52 -1.42 -9.05 -3.44
N GLU A 53 -0.99 -7.97 -4.10
CA GLU A 53 -0.85 -7.94 -5.56
C GLU A 53 0.23 -8.91 -6.04
N LEU A 54 1.37 -8.98 -5.35
CA LEU A 54 2.45 -9.94 -5.65
C LEU A 54 1.99 -11.39 -5.44
N ASN A 55 1.26 -11.68 -4.37
CA ASN A 55 0.70 -13.01 -4.13
C ASN A 55 -0.29 -13.40 -5.23
N ARG A 56 -1.16 -12.48 -5.64
CA ARG A 56 -2.10 -12.72 -6.74
C ARG A 56 -1.36 -13.07 -8.04
N ARG A 57 -0.35 -12.27 -8.40
CA ARG A 57 0.49 -12.54 -9.59
C ARG A 57 1.29 -13.83 -9.45
N SER A 58 1.73 -14.16 -8.23
CA SER A 58 2.48 -15.40 -7.96
C SER A 58 1.58 -16.63 -8.01
N HIS A 59 0.30 -16.53 -7.61
CA HIS A 59 -0.71 -17.56 -7.84
C HIS A 59 -1.01 -17.74 -9.34
N GLU A 60 -0.99 -16.66 -10.13
CA GLU A 60 -1.05 -16.74 -11.59
C GLU A 60 0.22 -17.41 -12.19
N LEU A 61 1.36 -17.35 -11.49
CA LEU A 61 2.64 -17.95 -11.88
C LEU A 61 2.94 -19.30 -11.17
N GLY A 62 2.00 -19.85 -10.38
CA GLY A 62 2.14 -21.14 -9.69
C GLY A 62 3.18 -21.18 -8.55
N LYS A 63 3.54 -20.05 -7.94
CA LYS A 63 4.48 -20.00 -6.81
C LYS A 63 3.79 -19.44 -5.55
N ASP A 64 3.67 -20.25 -4.51
CA ASP A 64 3.15 -19.80 -3.21
C ASP A 64 4.21 -18.93 -2.51
N PHE A 65 3.87 -17.67 -2.24
CA PHE A 65 4.70 -16.79 -1.43
C PHE A 65 4.49 -17.13 0.06
N PRO A 66 5.56 -17.27 0.88
CA PRO A 66 5.38 -17.50 2.30
C PRO A 66 4.76 -16.25 2.96
N ALA A 67 3.58 -16.43 3.56
CA ALA A 67 2.83 -15.40 4.28
C ALA A 67 3.45 -15.06 5.66
N GLU A 68 4.77 -15.15 5.81
CA GLU A 68 5.46 -14.83 7.06
C GLU A 68 5.91 -13.37 7.04
N GLY A 69 5.13 -12.51 7.69
CA GLY A 69 5.52 -11.11 7.91
C GLY A 69 4.38 -10.10 8.00
N ILE A 70 3.14 -10.48 7.66
CA ILE A 70 1.98 -9.60 7.88
C ILE A 70 1.56 -9.76 9.34
N GLU A 71 2.25 -9.06 10.24
CA GLU A 71 1.77 -8.87 11.60
C GLU A 71 0.39 -8.22 11.53
N LYS A 72 -0.65 -9.00 11.87
CA LYS A 72 -2.03 -8.51 12.04
C LYS A 72 -2.10 -7.58 13.26
N LYS A 73 -1.63 -6.35 13.14
CA LYS A 73 -2.03 -5.29 14.08
C LYS A 73 -3.34 -4.68 13.63
N ALA A 74 -4.44 -5.41 13.82
CA ALA A 74 -5.79 -4.88 13.64
C ALA A 74 -6.69 -5.26 14.83
N ALA A 75 -7.00 -4.21 15.61
CA ALA A 75 -8.17 -4.04 16.48
C ALA A 75 -8.32 -4.98 17.69
N GLN A 76 -7.73 -4.57 18.80
CA GLN A 76 -8.14 -4.97 20.15
C GLN A 76 -9.56 -4.46 20.41
N LYS A 77 -10.59 -5.25 20.05
CA LYS A 77 -11.97 -5.01 20.49
C LYS A 77 -12.00 -5.18 22.01
N LYS A 78 -12.10 -4.07 22.75
CA LYS A 78 -12.51 -4.08 24.16
C LYS A 78 -13.87 -4.77 24.26
N THR A 79 -13.90 -6.03 24.69
CA THR A 79 -15.14 -6.67 25.14
C THR A 79 -15.44 -6.18 26.55
N VAL A 80 -16.52 -5.41 26.62
CA VAL A 80 -17.18 -4.89 27.80
C VAL A 80 -17.44 -6.02 28.81
N GLY A 81 -17.04 -5.79 30.07
CA GLY A 81 -17.24 -6.72 31.17
C GLY A 81 -18.72 -7.01 31.41
N LYS A 82 -19.04 -8.31 31.54
CA LYS A 82 -20.37 -8.77 31.96
C LYS A 82 -20.26 -9.31 33.39
N SER A 83 -20.47 -8.43 34.36
CA SER A 83 -20.71 -8.80 35.75
C SER A 83 -22.12 -9.39 35.89
N LYS A 84 -22.25 -10.61 36.41
CA LYS A 84 -23.43 -11.23 37.08
C LYS A 84 -23.07 -12.69 37.35
N GLY A 85 -23.22 -13.29 38.53
CA GLY A 85 -23.69 -12.89 39.84
C GLY A 85 -23.47 -14.10 40.77
N ARG A 86 -23.11 -13.84 42.02
CA ARG A 86 -22.84 -14.83 43.07
C ARG A 86 -24.14 -15.17 43.80
N LYS A 87 -24.50 -16.46 43.88
CA LYS A 87 -25.21 -17.12 45.00
C LYS A 87 -24.89 -18.63 44.89
N LEU A 88 -24.15 -19.21 45.83
CA LEU A 88 -24.62 -19.82 47.10
C LEU A 88 -25.73 -20.83 46.84
#